data_AF-A0A6A3FZ92-F1
#
_entry.id   AF-A0A6A3FZ92-F1
#
_cell.length_a   1.000
_cell.length_b   1.000
_cell.length_c   1.000
_cell.angle_alpha   90.00
_cell.angle_beta   90.00
_cell.angle_gamma   90.00
#
_symmetry.space_group_name_H-M   'P 1'
#
loop_
_entity.id
_entity.type
_entity.pdbx_description
1 polymer ?
#
loop_
_entity_poly.entity_id
_entity_poly.type
_entity_poly.pdbx_seq_one_letter_code
_entity_poly.pdbx_strand_id
1 'polypeptide(L)'
;MKKRFKLYVDSSRYAVGACLMQESGGRDPVVAYASKLLTGSQMNWITKQDGISEIECWGVVWATRKFRCYLDKREFDVFTDHQALTWVFSAGTGNAKLARHYYGAC
;
A
#
# COMPACT_ATOMS: atom_id res chain seq x y z
N MET A 1 -20.39 3.77 -15.90
CA MET A 1 -19.18 4.22 -15.17
C MET A 1 -18.60 2.99 -14.45
N LYS A 2 -17.32 2.64 -14.68
CA LYS A 2 -16.70 1.50 -13.97
C LYS A 2 -16.46 1.91 -12.52
N LYS A 3 -16.92 1.09 -11.56
CA LYS A 3 -16.73 1.35 -10.13
C LYS A 3 -15.26 1.18 -9.74
N ARG A 4 -14.76 2.07 -8.88
CA ARG A 4 -13.38 2.10 -8.43
C ARG A 4 -13.07 0.88 -7.56
N PHE A 5 -11.83 0.41 -7.63
CA PHE A 5 -11.33 -0.57 -6.68
C PHE A 5 -10.96 0.13 -5.37
N LYS A 6 -11.13 -0.56 -4.25
CA LYS A 6 -10.68 -0.15 -2.92
C LYS A 6 -9.59 -1.12 -2.48
N LEU A 7 -8.38 -0.63 -2.27
CA LEU A 7 -7.23 -1.40 -1.83
C LEU A 7 -6.96 -1.08 -0.36
N TYR A 8 -7.24 -2.03 0.52
CA TYR A 8 -6.88 -1.93 1.93
C TYR A 8 -5.51 -2.57 2.13
N VAL A 9 -4.61 -1.86 2.81
CA VAL A 9 -3.26 -2.33 3.12
C VAL A 9 -3.01 -2.12 4.60
N ASP A 10 -2.63 -3.19 5.27
CA ASP A 10 -2.24 -3.21 6.67
C ASP A 10 -0.85 -3.81 6.78
N SER A 11 0.03 -3.17 7.53
CA SER A 11 1.41 -3.60 7.70
C SER A 11 1.74 -3.70 9.18
N SER A 12 2.34 -4.82 9.55
CA SER A 12 2.80 -5.07 10.90
C SER A 12 4.31 -5.26 10.93
N ARG A 13 4.85 -5.46 12.13
CA ARG A 13 6.26 -5.81 12.35
C ARG A 13 6.65 -7.19 11.78
N TYR A 14 5.72 -7.99 11.30
CA TYR A 14 6.01 -9.36 10.86
C TYR A 14 5.54 -9.64 9.44
N ALA A 15 4.47 -8.97 9.00
CA ALA A 15 3.83 -9.23 7.74
C ALA A 15 3.10 -8.00 7.21
N VAL A 16 2.93 -7.97 5.90
CA VAL A 16 1.99 -7.07 5.21
C VAL A 16 0.80 -7.88 4.74
N GLY A 17 -0.40 -7.34 4.99
CA GLY A 17 -1.66 -7.83 4.47
C GLY A 17 -2.28 -6.81 3.52
N ALA A 18 -3.01 -7.30 2.52
CA ALA A 18 -3.78 -6.46 1.61
C ALA A 18 -5.09 -7.14 1.19
N CYS A 19 -6.13 -6.33 1.04
CA CYS A 19 -7.46 -6.75 0.61
C CYS A 19 -7.93 -5.84 -0.52
N LEU A 20 -8.28 -6.44 -1.66
CA LEU A 20 -8.83 -5.75 -2.81
C LEU A 20 -10.35 -5.94 -2.81
N MET A 21 -11.10 -4.84 -2.82
CA MET A 21 -12.56 -4.82 -2.83
C MET A 21 -13.05 -4.01 -4.02
N GLN A 22 -14.24 -4.32 -4.52
CA GLN A 22 -14.88 -3.54 -5.56
C GLN A 22 -16.37 -3.45 -5.31
N GLU A 23 -16.93 -2.24 -5.33
CA GLU A 23 -18.35 -2.05 -5.09
C GLU A 23 -19.19 -2.78 -6.15
N SER A 24 -20.15 -3.60 -5.70
CA SER A 24 -21.11 -4.30 -6.54
C SER A 24 -22.44 -4.39 -5.81
N GLY A 25 -23.52 -3.93 -6.46
CA GLY A 25 -24.88 -3.99 -5.89
C GLY A 25 -25.06 -3.26 -4.54
N GLY A 26 -24.35 -2.15 -4.32
CA GLY A 26 -24.42 -1.39 -3.06
C GLY A 26 -23.66 -2.02 -1.89
N ARG A 27 -22.83 -3.03 -2.16
CA ARG A 27 -21.93 -3.68 -1.20
C ARG A 27 -20.51 -3.61 -1.72
N ASP A 28 -19.53 -3.79 -0.84
CA ASP A 28 -18.12 -3.93 -1.20
C ASP A 28 -17.68 -5.40 -1.03
N PRO A 29 -18.00 -6.32 -1.96
CA PRO A 29 -17.44 -7.66 -1.91
C PRO A 29 -15.92 -7.65 -2.09
N VAL A 30 -15.27 -8.60 -1.44
CA VAL A 30 -13.83 -8.83 -1.62
C VAL A 30 -13.59 -9.53 -2.95
N VAL A 31 -12.63 -9.01 -3.69
CA VAL A 31 -12.14 -9.56 -4.95
C VAL A 31 -10.98 -10.51 -4.69
N ALA A 32 -10.02 -10.09 -3.85
CA ALA A 32 -8.85 -10.90 -3.53
C ALA A 32 -8.17 -10.46 -2.22
N TYR A 33 -7.51 -11.41 -1.58
CA TYR A 33 -6.60 -11.17 -0.46
C TYR A 33 -5.16 -11.46 -0.87
N ALA A 34 -4.22 -10.76 -0.26
CA ALA A 34 -2.80 -11.07 -0.36
C ALA A 34 -2.12 -10.81 0.99
N SER A 35 -1.14 -11.63 1.34
CA SER A 35 -0.27 -11.38 2.48
C SER A 35 1.16 -11.81 2.19
N LYS A 36 2.11 -11.23 2.91
CA LYS A 36 3.52 -11.55 2.81
C LYS A 36 4.23 -11.34 4.14
N LEU A 37 4.95 -12.36 4.59
CA LEU A 37 5.90 -12.25 5.70
C LEU A 37 7.07 -11.35 5.30
N LEU A 38 7.48 -10.48 6.22
CA LEU A 38 8.69 -9.67 6.10
C LEU A 38 9.91 -10.55 6.39
N THR A 39 10.91 -10.51 5.51
CA THR A 39 12.11 -11.37 5.64
C THR A 39 13.38 -10.59 5.35
N GLY A 40 14.46 -10.90 6.07
CA GLY A 40 15.78 -10.34 5.81
C GLY A 40 15.83 -8.82 6.00
N SER A 41 16.15 -8.09 4.93
CA SER A 41 16.37 -6.64 4.96
C SER A 41 15.17 -5.83 5.46
N GLN A 42 13.95 -6.33 5.26
CA GLN A 42 12.72 -5.66 5.68
C GLN A 42 12.55 -5.69 7.20
N MET A 43 12.99 -6.77 7.86
CA MET A 43 13.00 -6.86 9.32
C MET A 43 13.97 -5.83 9.93
N ASN A 44 15.07 -5.54 9.24
CA ASN A 44 16.06 -4.55 9.69
C ASN A 44 15.57 -3.10 9.59
N TRP A 45 14.53 -2.83 8.79
CA TRP A 45 13.91 -1.51 8.75
C TRP A 45 13.17 -1.23 10.07
N ILE A 46 12.45 -2.22 10.62
CA ILE A 46 11.70 -2.12 11.88
C ILE A 46 12.57 -1.71 13.06
N THR A 47 13.83 -2.13 13.08
CA THR A 47 14.77 -1.83 14.17
C THR A 47 15.17 -0.35 14.20
N LYS A 48 14.83 0.43 13.18
CA LYS A 48 15.10 1.87 13.11
C LYS A 48 13.87 2.67 13.53
N GLN A 49 14.11 3.86 14.09
CA GLN A 49 13.06 4.76 14.59
C GLN A 49 12.01 5.12 13.52
N ASP A 50 12.41 5.20 12.24
CA ASP A 50 11.53 5.49 11.08
C ASP A 50 10.99 4.24 10.36
N GLY A 51 11.34 3.04 10.85
CA GLY A 51 11.15 1.77 10.16
C GLY A 51 9.72 1.37 9.86
N ILE A 52 8.79 1.80 10.72
CA ILE A 52 7.37 1.46 10.62
C ILE A 52 6.77 2.15 9.38
N SER A 53 6.99 3.47 9.25
CA SER A 53 6.60 4.27 8.08
C SER A 53 7.17 3.72 6.76
N GLU A 54 8.43 3.28 6.78
CA GLU A 54 9.08 2.69 5.59
C GLU A 54 8.42 1.38 5.16
N ILE A 55 8.00 0.55 6.11
CA ILE A 55 7.38 -0.74 5.86
C ILE A 55 5.96 -0.59 5.36
N GLU A 56 5.18 0.35 5.87
CA GLU A 56 3.82 0.60 5.37
C GLU A 56 3.86 1.19 3.97
N CYS A 57 4.78 2.13 3.72
CA CYS A 57 5.04 2.65 2.39
C CYS A 57 5.41 1.52 1.43
N TRP A 58 6.33 0.66 1.83
CA TRP A 58 6.71 -0.51 1.06
C TRP A 58 5.52 -1.47 0.88
N GLY A 59 4.69 -1.64 1.90
CA GLY A 59 3.50 -2.49 1.88
C GLY A 59 2.48 -2.04 0.85
N VAL A 60 2.24 -0.72 0.74
CA VAL A 60 1.36 -0.14 -0.30
C VAL A 60 1.93 -0.40 -1.68
N VAL A 61 3.22 -0.13 -1.91
CA VAL A 61 3.89 -0.41 -3.20
C VAL A 61 3.86 -1.90 -3.53
N TRP A 62 4.05 -2.77 -2.55
CA TRP A 62 3.97 -4.21 -2.74
C TRP A 62 2.55 -4.65 -3.11
N ALA A 63 1.53 -4.14 -2.42
CA ALA A 63 0.13 -4.48 -2.66
C ALA A 63 -0.35 -4.01 -4.03
N THR A 64 0.01 -2.79 -4.45
CA THR A 64 -0.35 -2.28 -5.79
C THR A 64 0.27 -3.13 -6.90
N ARG A 65 1.54 -3.54 -6.75
CA ARG A 65 2.20 -4.45 -7.68
C ARG A 65 1.58 -5.84 -7.67
N LYS A 66 1.19 -6.35 -6.50
CA LYS A 66 0.55 -7.67 -6.35
C LYS A 66 -0.80 -7.73 -7.07
N PHE A 67 -1.58 -6.65 -7.02
CA PHE A 67 -2.90 -6.55 -7.67
C PHE A 67 -2.85 -5.82 -9.02
N ARG A 68 -1.67 -5.73 -9.67
CA ARG A 68 -1.51 -5.03 -10.95
C ARG A 68 -2.51 -5.48 -12.02
N CYS A 69 -2.89 -6.77 -12.06
CA CYS A 69 -3.89 -7.27 -13.00
C CYS A 69 -5.29 -6.63 -12.85
N TYR A 70 -5.61 -6.07 -11.68
CA TYR A 70 -6.87 -5.36 -11.42
C TYR A 70 -6.71 -3.84 -11.50
N LEU A 71 -5.59 -3.32 -10.99
CA LEU A 71 -5.38 -1.89 -10.72
C LEU A 71 -4.73 -1.15 -11.90
N ASP A 72 -4.02 -1.84 -12.79
CA ASP A 72 -3.29 -1.20 -13.88
C ASP A 72 -4.22 -0.35 -14.77
N LYS A 73 -3.82 0.90 -15.02
CA LYS A 73 -4.57 1.91 -15.79
C LYS A 73 -5.99 2.19 -15.27
N ARG A 74 -6.27 1.92 -13.99
CA ARG A 74 -7.53 2.26 -13.35
C ARG A 74 -7.29 3.15 -12.16
N GLU A 75 -8.22 4.05 -11.91
CA GLU A 75 -8.25 4.77 -10.65
C GLU A 75 -8.80 3.87 -9.54
N PHE A 76 -8.15 3.91 -8.39
CA PHE A 76 -8.51 3.15 -7.21
C PHE A 76 -8.16 3.95 -5.96
N ASP A 77 -8.80 3.60 -4.85
CA ASP A 77 -8.61 4.26 -3.58
C ASP A 77 -7.80 3.34 -2.66
N VAL A 78 -6.75 3.88 -2.03
CA VAL A 78 -5.92 3.14 -1.09
C VAL A 78 -6.31 3.54 0.33
N PHE A 79 -6.59 2.54 1.15
CA PHE A 79 -6.91 2.68 2.57
C PHE A 79 -5.79 2.03 3.38
N THR A 80 -5.16 2.83 4.24
CA THR A 80 -4.14 2.40 5.20
C THR A 80 -4.38 3.16 6.49
N ASP A 81 -4.11 2.54 7.63
CA ASP A 81 -4.25 3.12 8.96
C ASP A 81 -3.12 4.08 9.31
N HIS A 82 -2.08 4.19 8.47
CA HIS A 82 -0.90 4.96 8.81
C HIS A 82 -0.90 6.43 8.34
N GLN A 83 -0.92 7.34 9.30
CA GLN A 83 -0.92 8.80 9.07
C GLN A 83 0.30 9.32 8.30
N ALA A 84 1.47 8.67 8.38
CA ALA A 84 2.66 9.17 7.69
C ALA A 84 2.57 9.02 6.16
N LEU A 85 1.76 8.07 5.67
CA LEU A 85 1.48 7.95 4.24
C LEU A 85 0.59 9.08 3.73
N THR A 86 -0.39 9.52 4.53
CA THR A 86 -1.23 10.67 4.20
C THR A 86 -0.38 11.91 3.92
N TRP A 87 0.75 12.07 4.62
CA TRP A 87 1.70 13.17 4.40
C TRP A 87 2.46 13.06 3.07
N VAL A 88 2.88 11.86 2.66
CA VAL A 88 3.56 11.62 1.37
C VAL A 88 2.65 11.98 0.18
N PHE A 89 1.33 11.75 0.31
CA PHE A 89 0.37 12.08 -0.72
C PHE A 89 -0.20 13.51 -0.63
N SER A 90 -0.02 14.19 0.52
CA SER A 90 -0.57 15.54 0.76
C SER A 90 0.47 16.67 0.65
N ALA A 91 1.77 16.40 0.80
CA ALA A 91 2.82 17.43 0.78
C ALA A 91 3.79 17.24 -0.40
N GLY A 92 3.97 18.29 -1.21
CA GLY A 92 5.07 18.39 -2.17
C GLY A 92 6.41 18.11 -1.45
N THR A 93 7.03 16.99 -1.78
CA THR A 93 7.95 16.29 -0.88
C THR A 93 9.32 16.95 -0.72
N GLY A 94 9.78 17.10 0.53
CA GLY A 94 11.20 17.33 0.90
C GLY A 94 11.98 16.06 1.27
N ASN A 95 11.34 14.88 1.32
CA ASN A 95 11.98 13.62 1.72
C ASN A 95 12.19 12.67 0.53
N ALA A 96 13.32 12.86 -0.16
CA ALA A 96 13.62 12.25 -1.47
C ALA A 96 13.59 10.70 -1.50
N LYS A 97 13.82 10.03 -0.36
CA LYS A 97 13.83 8.55 -0.29
C LYS A 97 12.44 7.93 -0.48
N LEU A 98 11.42 8.53 0.14
CA LEU A 98 10.04 8.04 0.06
C LEU A 98 9.44 8.33 -1.32
N ALA A 99 9.69 9.53 -1.85
CA ALA A 99 9.30 9.89 -3.21
C ALA A 99 9.89 8.91 -4.25
N ARG A 100 11.18 8.56 -4.13
CA ARG A 100 11.84 7.62 -5.07
C ARG A 100 11.20 6.23 -5.10
N HIS A 101 10.72 5.70 -3.97
CA HIS A 101 10.06 4.39 -3.93
C HIS A 101 8.67 4.39 -4.59
N TYR A 102 7.95 5.50 -4.52
CA TYR A 102 6.65 5.65 -5.17
C TYR A 102 6.76 5.97 -6.66
N TYR A 103 7.50 7.02 -7.03
CA TYR A 103 7.61 7.47 -8.43
C TYR A 103 8.47 6.57 -9.31
N GLY A 104 9.37 5.76 -8.73
CA GLY A 104 10.17 4.78 -9.47
C GLY A 104 9.48 3.44 -9.71
N ALA A 105 8.24 3.27 -9.25
CA ALA A 105 7.44 2.06 -9.42
C ALA A 105 6.34 2.20 -10.49
N CYS A 106 6.19 3.40 -11.09
CA CYS A 106 5.38 3.66 -12.27
C CYS A 106 6.17 3.39 -13.55
#